data_AF-A0AAV9SRI6-F1
#
_entry.id   AF-A0AAV9SRI6-F1
#
_cell.length_a   1.000
_cell.length_b   1.000
_cell.length_c   1.000
_cell.angle_alpha   90.00
_cell.angle_beta   90.00
_cell.angle_gamma   90.00
#
_symmetry.space_group_name_H-M   'P 1'
#
loop_
_entity.id
_entity.type
_entity.pdbx_description
1 polymer ?
#
loop_
_entity_poly.entity_id
_entity_poly.type
_entity_poly.pdbx_seq_one_letter_code
_entity_poly.pdbx_strand_id
1 'polypeptide(L)'
;MEVISFQRNSHLRGGAFPPQLSSQQIYKDQVRSSGTAAFRYPQDFSQPITVCRHEDNMSEYITEIDISLNKSDEEHLKSNGFIQNPVNLNKESPGGKIFMWYKKGKCPGITRIQFTFNDHMSEGLAQAGYTQIKKDLNEGTGGDNINLWYYKGSTAHDIPVIDLFISTEREDEAQLFCLGWEKLGCDMNQGNGGCRIYLWVKRNHPVYINDISATADFHQDAVLFKEGYTRLDENTNRGAGGASVFIWYRLAINSQNAVRDLKISDNCNPPSNYKKVNQDLNQGTGGTPLFLYYTKEQDHKSRPIETISLIVKRIGCNPYRKAGVKVIDRNLNEGNEGVEEFLSFYQEREGGGKVSTRPWITQESGQFRPLASLAKRNNMTDRQESTGTNTRMLIPSP
;
A
#
# COMPACT_ATOMS: atom_id res chain seq x y z
N MET A 1 52.90 -47.19 -0.39
CA MET A 1 54.16 -46.66 0.15
C MET A 1 53.96 -45.19 0.44
N GLU A 2 54.39 -44.77 1.63
CA GLU A 2 54.43 -43.44 2.21
C GLU A 2 53.10 -42.69 2.49
N VAL A 3 52.69 -42.91 3.75
CA VAL A 3 51.98 -42.00 4.64
C VAL A 3 52.91 -40.83 4.98
N ILE A 4 52.45 -39.59 4.83
CA ILE A 4 53.00 -38.44 5.57
C ILE A 4 51.84 -37.59 6.11
N SER A 5 51.74 -37.59 7.43
CA SER A 5 50.96 -36.67 8.24
C SER A 5 51.77 -35.39 8.47
N PHE A 6 51.08 -34.24 8.56
CA PHE A 6 51.62 -33.07 9.26
C PHE A 6 50.51 -32.37 10.05
N GLN A 7 50.62 -32.48 11.38
CA GLN A 7 50.05 -31.52 12.31
C GLN A 7 50.97 -30.29 12.38
N ARG A 8 50.40 -29.09 12.39
CA ARG A 8 50.98 -27.92 13.06
C ARG A 8 49.88 -27.08 13.71
N ASN A 9 49.98 -26.97 15.03
CA ASN A 9 49.32 -25.95 15.84
C ASN A 9 50.12 -24.65 15.75
N SER A 10 49.40 -23.52 15.65
CA SER A 10 49.85 -22.25 16.24
C SER A 10 48.64 -21.38 16.56
N HIS A 11 48.42 -21.15 17.85
CA HIS A 11 47.66 -20.02 18.38
C HIS A 11 48.24 -18.69 17.88
N LEU A 12 47.38 -17.69 17.63
CA LEU A 12 47.42 -16.36 18.26
C LEU A 12 46.29 -15.44 17.72
N ARG A 13 45.52 -14.93 18.70
CA ARG A 13 44.87 -13.60 18.80
C ARG A 13 43.76 -13.23 17.81
N GLY A 14 42.55 -13.20 18.38
CA GLY A 14 41.36 -12.59 17.79
C GLY A 14 41.52 -11.08 17.62
N GLY A 15 41.23 -10.63 16.40
CA GLY A 15 40.84 -9.26 16.11
C GLY A 15 39.32 -9.16 16.18
N ALA A 16 38.83 -8.30 17.06
CA ALA A 16 37.41 -7.97 17.14
C ALA A 16 36.96 -7.30 15.83
N PHE A 17 35.95 -7.88 15.18
CA PHE A 17 35.18 -7.19 14.16
C PHE A 17 34.49 -5.97 14.81
N PRO A 18 34.42 -4.82 14.13
CA PRO A 18 33.63 -3.69 14.64
C PRO A 18 32.17 -4.13 14.76
N PRO A 19 31.46 -3.76 15.84
CA PRO A 19 30.08 -4.16 16.02
C PRO A 19 29.26 -3.61 14.86
N GLN A 20 28.55 -4.51 14.16
CA GLN A 20 27.43 -4.14 13.31
C GLN A 20 26.50 -3.26 14.15
N LEU A 21 26.30 -2.03 13.68
CA LEU A 21 25.28 -1.14 14.22
C LEU A 21 23.95 -1.90 14.16
N SER A 22 23.34 -2.11 15.31
CA SER A 22 22.04 -2.77 15.37
C SER A 22 21.00 -1.95 14.60
N SER A 23 20.00 -2.63 14.04
CA SER A 23 18.80 -2.03 13.42
C SER A 23 18.15 -0.95 14.30
N GLN A 24 18.30 -1.03 15.63
CA GLN A 24 17.87 -0.01 16.58
C GLN A 24 18.61 1.33 16.44
N GLN A 25 19.86 1.36 15.99
CA GLN A 25 20.63 2.59 15.82
C GLN A 25 20.21 3.34 14.55
N ILE A 26 19.90 2.61 13.47
CA ILE A 26 19.36 3.17 12.21
C ILE A 26 17.98 3.80 12.45
N TYR A 27 17.15 3.20 13.30
CA TYR A 27 15.83 3.74 13.66
C TYR A 27 15.92 5.01 14.54
N LYS A 28 16.91 5.11 15.43
CA LYS A 28 17.12 6.32 16.25
C LYS A 28 17.49 7.55 15.42
N ASP A 29 18.19 7.36 14.31
CA ASP A 29 18.57 8.45 13.41
C ASP A 29 17.38 8.91 12.54
N GLN A 30 16.42 8.02 12.27
CA GLN A 30 15.18 8.33 11.54
C GLN A 30 14.13 9.09 12.38
N VAL A 31 14.19 8.95 13.72
CA VAL A 31 13.31 9.69 14.67
C VAL A 31 13.94 11.02 15.13
N ARG A 32 15.27 11.20 15.00
CA ARG A 32 15.94 12.47 15.31
C ARG A 32 15.76 13.55 14.24
N SER A 33 15.40 13.19 13.01
CA SER A 33 15.15 14.18 11.94
C SER A 33 13.77 14.85 12.02
N SER A 34 12.86 14.38 12.89
CA SER A 34 11.48 14.89 12.99
C SER A 34 11.24 15.83 14.17
N GLY A 35 12.28 16.57 14.60
CA GLY A 35 12.30 17.62 15.61
C GLY A 35 10.98 17.94 16.31
N THR A 36 10.74 17.38 17.50
CA THR A 36 9.63 17.78 18.37
C THR A 36 10.20 18.45 19.61
N ALA A 37 10.29 19.78 19.58
CA ALA A 37 10.64 20.58 20.74
C ALA A 37 9.40 20.81 21.61
N ALA A 38 9.49 20.46 22.89
CA ALA A 38 8.47 20.72 23.89
C ALA A 38 8.51 22.20 24.33
N PHE A 39 7.40 22.93 24.16
CA PHE A 39 7.27 24.29 24.68
C PHE A 39 6.56 24.30 26.05
N ARG A 40 7.23 24.91 27.03
CA ARG A 40 6.64 25.45 28.26
C ARG A 40 6.33 26.94 28.03
N TYR A 41 5.13 27.38 28.38
CA TYR A 41 4.82 28.81 28.65
C TYR A 41 5.53 29.24 29.97
N PRO A 42 5.81 30.54 30.26
CA PRO A 42 4.84 31.64 30.06
C PRO A 42 5.37 33.07 29.73
N GLN A 43 4.41 33.98 29.49
CA GLN A 43 4.39 35.47 29.53
C GLN A 43 5.44 36.28 28.73
N ASP A 44 4.99 37.09 27.76
CA ASP A 44 4.81 38.55 27.87
C ASP A 44 4.56 39.15 26.46
N PHE A 45 3.52 39.97 26.28
CA PHE A 45 3.13 40.53 24.97
C PHE A 45 3.53 42.00 24.87
N SER A 46 4.64 42.29 24.18
CA SER A 46 4.85 43.57 23.48
C SER A 46 6.14 43.56 22.65
N GLN A 47 6.09 43.00 21.43
CA GLN A 47 7.07 43.25 20.38
C GLN A 47 6.36 43.29 19.01
N PRO A 48 6.82 44.15 18.07
CA PRO A 48 6.21 44.28 16.74
C PRO A 48 6.35 42.98 15.94
N ILE A 49 5.25 42.52 15.36
CA ILE A 49 5.17 41.32 14.54
C ILE A 49 5.98 41.56 13.26
N THR A 50 7.22 41.07 13.25
CA THR A 50 7.90 40.76 11.99
C THR A 50 7.20 39.54 11.42
N VAL A 51 6.49 39.71 10.30
CA VAL A 51 5.91 38.61 9.54
C VAL A 51 7.06 37.79 8.97
N CYS A 52 7.60 36.87 9.76
CA CYS A 52 8.39 35.78 9.25
C CYS A 52 7.46 34.97 8.36
N ARG A 53 7.68 35.04 7.04
CA ARG A 53 7.14 34.05 6.11
C ARG A 53 7.48 32.69 6.72
N HIS A 54 6.46 31.91 7.04
CA HIS A 54 6.63 30.51 7.36
C HIS A 54 7.41 29.92 6.19
N GLU A 55 8.66 29.54 6.43
CA GLU A 55 9.41 28.74 5.48
C GLU A 55 8.54 27.49 5.26
N ASP A 56 8.01 27.36 4.05
CA ASP A 56 7.44 26.12 3.56
C ASP A 56 8.50 25.06 3.83
N ASN A 57 8.23 24.20 4.83
CA ASN A 57 9.02 23.01 5.08
C ASN A 57 8.88 22.16 3.82
N MET A 58 9.79 22.36 2.86
CA MET A 58 9.60 21.92 1.48
C MET A 58 9.51 20.40 1.46
N SER A 59 8.29 19.89 1.31
CA SER A 59 8.00 18.46 1.29
C SER A 59 8.93 17.75 0.29
N GLU A 60 9.68 16.76 0.76
CA GLU A 60 10.38 15.85 -0.14
C GLU A 60 9.37 14.85 -0.74
N TYR A 61 9.50 14.62 -2.03
CA TYR A 61 8.68 13.68 -2.79
C TYR A 61 9.48 12.42 -3.07
N ILE A 62 8.79 11.31 -3.30
CA ILE A 62 9.40 10.14 -3.93
C ILE A 62 9.80 10.53 -5.35
N THR A 63 11.10 10.55 -5.67
CA THR A 63 11.60 11.02 -6.97
C THR A 63 12.05 9.89 -7.87
N GLU A 64 12.46 8.75 -7.31
CA GLU A 64 12.93 7.57 -8.05
C GLU A 64 12.44 6.33 -7.33
N ILE A 65 12.15 5.27 -8.10
CA ILE A 65 11.87 3.92 -7.62
C ILE A 65 12.74 2.97 -8.45
N ASP A 66 13.31 1.97 -7.79
CA ASP A 66 14.00 0.84 -8.43
C ASP A 66 13.73 -0.44 -7.62
N ILE A 67 14.10 -1.60 -8.19
CA ILE A 67 13.91 -2.93 -7.62
C ILE A 67 15.27 -3.61 -7.51
N SER A 68 15.52 -4.39 -6.46
CA SER A 68 16.69 -5.27 -6.41
C SER A 68 16.25 -6.73 -6.58
N LEU A 69 16.89 -7.46 -7.49
CA LEU A 69 16.65 -8.89 -7.70
C LEU A 69 17.70 -9.76 -6.99
N ASN A 70 18.82 -9.16 -6.60
CA ASN A 70 19.94 -9.83 -5.95
C ASN A 70 20.76 -8.84 -5.11
N LYS A 71 21.74 -9.35 -4.36
CA LYS A 71 22.59 -8.53 -3.47
C LYS A 71 23.43 -7.47 -4.21
N SER A 72 23.84 -7.73 -5.45
CA SER A 72 24.61 -6.75 -6.22
C SER A 72 23.76 -5.52 -6.54
N ASP A 73 22.47 -5.72 -6.85
CA ASP A 73 21.52 -4.61 -7.02
C ASP A 73 21.33 -3.84 -5.70
N GLU A 74 21.16 -4.55 -4.58
CA GLU A 74 21.01 -3.94 -3.26
C GLU A 74 22.21 -3.04 -2.90
N GLU A 75 23.43 -3.54 -3.11
CA GLU A 75 24.67 -2.79 -2.87
C GLU A 75 24.77 -1.56 -3.79
N HIS A 76 24.45 -1.73 -5.08
CA HIS A 76 24.43 -0.63 -6.04
C HIS A 76 23.43 0.45 -5.64
N LEU A 77 22.17 0.09 -5.36
CA LEU A 77 21.11 1.02 -5.01
C LEU A 77 21.42 1.75 -3.69
N LYS A 78 21.92 1.02 -2.69
CA LYS A 78 22.36 1.60 -1.43
C LYS A 78 23.50 2.61 -1.63
N SER A 79 24.50 2.29 -2.45
CA SER A 79 25.62 3.20 -2.75
C SER A 79 25.17 4.47 -3.48
N ASN A 80 24.06 4.39 -4.22
CA ASN A 80 23.44 5.52 -4.91
C ASN A 80 22.39 6.27 -4.07
N GLY A 81 22.31 6.00 -2.76
CA GLY A 81 21.46 6.74 -1.83
C GLY A 81 19.98 6.37 -1.90
N PHE A 82 19.62 5.21 -2.46
CA PHE A 82 18.26 4.71 -2.36
C PHE A 82 17.97 4.19 -0.94
N ILE A 83 16.71 4.33 -0.53
CA ILE A 83 16.14 3.82 0.71
C ILE A 83 15.41 2.52 0.37
N GLN A 84 15.78 1.44 1.05
CA GLN A 84 15.12 0.13 0.90
C GLN A 84 13.78 0.11 1.63
N ASN A 85 12.75 -0.43 0.98
CA ASN A 85 11.59 -0.95 1.69
C ASN A 85 11.92 -2.37 2.21
N PRO A 86 11.76 -2.65 3.52
CA PRO A 86 12.23 -3.90 4.12
C PRO A 86 11.42 -5.15 3.72
N VAL A 87 10.30 -4.99 3.01
CA VAL A 87 9.43 -6.11 2.64
C VAL A 87 10.01 -6.86 1.44
N ASN A 88 10.21 -8.17 1.61
CA ASN A 88 10.48 -9.08 0.48
C ASN A 88 9.22 -9.20 -0.39
N LEU A 89 9.31 -8.78 -1.65
CA LEU A 89 8.20 -8.85 -2.60
C LEU A 89 7.84 -10.30 -2.97
N ASN A 90 8.76 -11.24 -2.84
CA ASN A 90 8.50 -12.67 -3.03
C ASN A 90 8.21 -13.40 -1.70
N LYS A 91 7.64 -12.72 -0.70
CA LYS A 91 7.35 -13.35 0.61
C LYS A 91 6.46 -14.58 0.42
N GLU A 92 6.88 -15.70 1.00
CA GLU A 92 6.21 -17.03 0.92
C GLU A 92 6.17 -17.65 -0.49
N SER A 93 6.87 -17.07 -1.46
CA SER A 93 7.11 -17.66 -2.79
C SER A 93 8.47 -18.36 -2.83
N PRO A 94 8.68 -19.35 -3.72
CA PRO A 94 9.96 -20.08 -3.84
C PRO A 94 11.12 -19.27 -4.46
N GLY A 95 10.87 -18.02 -4.87
CA GLY A 95 11.83 -17.17 -5.56
C GLY A 95 12.87 -16.50 -4.66
N GLY A 96 13.82 -15.80 -5.30
CA GLY A 96 14.82 -14.97 -4.61
C GLY A 96 14.18 -13.81 -3.85
N LYS A 97 14.94 -13.20 -2.93
CA LYS A 97 14.47 -12.00 -2.24
C LYS A 97 14.48 -10.82 -3.21
N ILE A 98 13.33 -10.18 -3.35
CA ILE A 98 13.15 -8.99 -4.17
C ILE A 98 12.73 -7.85 -3.26
N PHE A 99 13.33 -6.67 -3.43
CA PHE A 99 13.00 -5.50 -2.62
C PHE A 99 12.74 -4.28 -3.49
N MET A 100 11.81 -3.44 -3.05
CA MET A 100 11.59 -2.12 -3.62
C MET A 100 12.49 -1.09 -2.95
N TRP A 101 13.02 -0.17 -3.74
CA TRP A 101 13.91 0.91 -3.32
C TRP A 101 13.37 2.24 -3.84
N TYR A 102 13.56 3.32 -3.10
CA TYR A 102 13.14 4.64 -3.53
C TYR A 102 14.08 5.75 -3.07
N LYS A 103 14.03 6.91 -3.73
CA LYS A 103 14.68 8.15 -3.26
C LYS A 103 13.65 9.20 -2.91
N LYS A 104 13.99 10.04 -1.94
CA LYS A 104 13.27 11.26 -1.62
C LYS A 104 14.06 12.47 -2.10
N GLY A 105 13.37 13.48 -2.61
CA GLY A 105 13.99 14.69 -3.15
C GLY A 105 12.98 15.77 -3.54
N LYS A 106 13.46 16.89 -4.07
CA LYS A 106 12.63 18.09 -4.31
C LYS A 106 12.00 18.17 -5.71
N CYS A 107 12.51 17.46 -6.72
CA CYS A 107 12.12 17.69 -8.12
C CYS A 107 12.23 16.47 -9.04
N PRO A 108 11.40 16.44 -10.10
CA PRO A 108 9.95 16.28 -9.96
C PRO A 108 9.63 14.95 -9.30
N GLY A 109 8.66 14.97 -8.38
CA GLY A 109 8.17 13.78 -7.71
C GLY A 109 7.43 12.85 -8.67
N ILE A 110 7.45 11.56 -8.35
CA ILE A 110 6.57 10.56 -8.96
C ILE A 110 5.14 10.89 -8.52
N THR A 111 4.25 10.90 -9.51
CA THR A 111 2.85 11.31 -9.36
C THR A 111 1.88 10.17 -9.62
N ARG A 112 2.27 9.15 -10.37
CA ARG A 112 1.45 7.95 -10.59
C ARG A 112 2.37 6.73 -10.67
N ILE A 113 1.88 5.62 -10.13
CA ILE A 113 2.52 4.31 -10.17
C ILE A 113 1.47 3.34 -10.69
N GLN A 114 1.85 2.49 -11.65
CA GLN A 114 0.98 1.50 -12.29
C GLN A 114 1.75 0.19 -12.43
N PHE A 115 1.01 -0.90 -12.59
CA PHE A 115 1.55 -2.23 -12.78
C PHE A 115 1.02 -2.85 -14.07
N THR A 116 1.79 -3.77 -14.62
CA THR A 116 1.37 -4.58 -15.77
C THR A 116 1.72 -6.03 -15.53
N PHE A 117 0.78 -6.91 -15.85
CA PHE A 117 0.93 -8.36 -15.79
C PHE A 117 0.70 -9.04 -17.15
N ASN A 118 0.61 -8.24 -18.21
CA ASN A 118 0.61 -8.68 -19.60
C ASN A 118 1.13 -7.55 -20.51
N ASP A 119 1.47 -7.90 -21.74
CA ASP A 119 2.10 -6.98 -22.70
C ASP A 119 1.15 -5.86 -23.17
N HIS A 120 -0.14 -6.15 -23.33
CA HIS A 120 -1.12 -5.15 -23.78
C HIS A 120 -1.29 -4.00 -22.78
N MET A 121 -1.23 -4.28 -21.47
CA MET A 121 -1.23 -3.23 -20.45
C MET A 121 0.00 -2.32 -20.54
N SER A 122 1.14 -2.84 -21.03
CA SER A 122 2.40 -2.09 -21.16
C SER A 122 2.35 -1.09 -22.32
N GLU A 123 1.67 -1.42 -23.41
CA GLU A 123 1.56 -0.57 -24.59
C GLU A 123 0.95 0.80 -24.25
N GLY A 124 -0.18 0.81 -23.54
CA GLY A 124 -0.88 2.04 -23.15
C GLY A 124 -0.03 2.95 -22.25
N LEU A 125 0.69 2.37 -21.29
CA LEU A 125 1.59 3.09 -20.38
C LEU A 125 2.79 3.68 -21.13
N ALA A 126 3.44 2.89 -21.98
CA ALA A 126 4.56 3.36 -22.80
C ALA A 126 4.15 4.52 -23.73
N GLN A 127 3.00 4.40 -24.40
CA GLN A 127 2.45 5.46 -25.26
C GLN A 127 2.03 6.72 -24.48
N ALA A 128 1.71 6.58 -23.18
CA ALA A 128 1.42 7.69 -22.28
C ALA A 128 2.67 8.31 -21.64
N GLY A 129 3.87 7.79 -21.91
CA GLY A 129 5.14 8.33 -21.41
C GLY A 129 5.48 7.89 -19.99
N TYR A 130 4.92 6.78 -19.51
CA TYR A 130 5.35 6.17 -18.26
C TYR A 130 6.73 5.52 -18.43
N THR A 131 7.51 5.53 -17.35
CA THR A 131 8.81 4.84 -17.29
C THR A 131 8.64 3.48 -16.64
N GLN A 132 8.96 2.42 -17.38
CA GLN A 132 9.05 1.06 -16.85
C GLN A 132 10.33 0.88 -16.04
N ILE A 133 10.23 0.21 -14.89
CA ILE A 133 11.38 -0.42 -14.24
C ILE A 133 11.52 -1.81 -14.85
N LYS A 134 12.62 -2.04 -15.58
CA LYS A 134 12.86 -3.28 -16.35
C LYS A 134 13.30 -4.45 -15.46
N LYS A 135 12.51 -4.77 -14.44
CA LYS A 135 12.74 -5.85 -13.48
C LYS A 135 11.39 -6.47 -13.13
N ASP A 136 11.28 -7.78 -13.26
CA ASP A 136 10.09 -8.52 -12.88
C ASP A 136 10.02 -8.63 -11.34
N LEU A 137 8.90 -8.18 -10.76
CA LEU A 137 8.69 -8.28 -9.31
C LEU A 137 8.49 -9.73 -8.84
N ASN A 138 8.22 -10.64 -9.77
CA ASN A 138 8.05 -12.07 -9.55
C ASN A 138 9.25 -12.89 -10.06
N GLU A 139 10.39 -12.27 -10.34
CA GLU A 139 11.58 -12.94 -10.91
C GLU A 139 11.94 -14.22 -10.13
N GLY A 140 12.14 -15.31 -10.86
CA GLY A 140 12.46 -16.63 -10.29
C GLY A 140 11.28 -17.33 -9.61
N THR A 141 10.06 -16.80 -9.75
CA THR A 141 8.82 -17.48 -9.38
C THR A 141 8.06 -17.92 -10.63
N GLY A 142 7.16 -18.89 -10.51
CA GLY A 142 6.36 -19.39 -11.64
C GLY A 142 5.04 -18.62 -11.90
N GLY A 143 4.93 -17.38 -11.39
CA GLY A 143 3.71 -16.57 -11.51
C GLY A 143 3.68 -15.63 -12.71
N ASP A 144 2.81 -14.62 -12.65
CA ASP A 144 2.70 -13.59 -13.70
C ASP A 144 3.95 -12.69 -13.67
N ASN A 145 4.44 -12.25 -14.83
CA ASN A 145 5.51 -11.26 -14.89
C ASN A 145 4.94 -9.89 -14.51
N ILE A 146 5.27 -9.37 -13.34
CA ILE A 146 4.75 -8.10 -12.84
C ILE A 146 5.80 -7.02 -13.06
N ASN A 147 5.46 -6.00 -13.84
CA ASN A 147 6.33 -4.85 -14.08
C ASN A 147 5.76 -3.59 -13.41
N LEU A 148 6.64 -2.81 -12.77
CA LEU A 148 6.30 -1.52 -12.19
C LEU A 148 6.57 -0.39 -13.19
N TRP A 149 5.64 0.56 -13.26
CA TRP A 149 5.72 1.76 -14.07
C TRP A 149 5.48 2.99 -13.21
N TYR A 150 6.21 4.08 -13.48
CA TYR A 150 5.97 5.35 -12.82
C TYR A 150 5.88 6.51 -13.81
N TYR A 151 5.17 7.57 -13.40
CA TYR A 151 5.01 8.79 -14.18
C TYR A 151 5.24 10.03 -13.33
N LYS A 152 5.91 11.01 -13.92
CA LYS A 152 6.18 12.33 -13.34
C LYS A 152 5.40 13.38 -14.13
N GLY A 153 4.18 13.64 -13.69
CA GLY A 153 3.29 14.61 -14.30
C GLY A 153 3.25 15.94 -13.57
N SER A 154 2.47 16.86 -14.13
CA SER A 154 2.32 18.23 -13.64
C SER A 154 0.91 18.80 -13.81
N THR A 155 -0.06 17.97 -14.21
CA THR A 155 -1.46 18.37 -14.31
C THR A 155 -2.09 18.51 -12.92
N ALA A 156 -3.31 19.06 -12.85
CA ALA A 156 -4.08 19.11 -11.62
C ALA A 156 -4.43 17.73 -11.02
N HIS A 157 -4.20 16.66 -11.79
CA HIS A 157 -4.43 15.27 -11.41
C HIS A 157 -3.13 14.53 -11.03
N ASP A 158 -1.97 15.17 -11.22
CA ASP A 158 -0.66 14.60 -10.92
C ASP A 158 -0.19 15.06 -9.54
N ILE A 159 -0.77 14.46 -8.48
CA ILE A 159 -0.42 14.78 -7.09
C ILE A 159 0.82 13.97 -6.67
N PRO A 160 1.94 14.60 -6.26
CA PRO A 160 3.15 13.90 -5.88
C PRO A 160 2.96 12.91 -4.73
N VAL A 161 3.65 11.78 -4.84
CA VAL A 161 3.78 10.78 -3.78
C VAL A 161 4.88 11.24 -2.82
N ILE A 162 4.58 11.25 -1.53
CA ILE A 162 5.54 11.61 -0.46
C ILE A 162 6.02 10.39 0.32
N ASP A 163 5.30 9.28 0.23
CA ASP A 163 5.67 8.07 0.96
C ASP A 163 5.12 6.79 0.30
N LEU A 164 5.82 5.69 0.53
CA LEU A 164 5.48 4.36 0.05
C LEU A 164 5.40 3.38 1.22
N PHE A 165 4.37 2.55 1.24
CA PHE A 165 4.21 1.48 2.22
C PHE A 165 3.85 0.17 1.52
N ILE A 166 4.36 -0.96 2.03
CA ILE A 166 4.09 -2.28 1.46
C ILE A 166 3.45 -3.15 2.54
N SER A 167 2.26 -3.65 2.26
CA SER A 167 1.52 -4.53 3.17
C SER A 167 1.61 -5.99 2.71
N THR A 168 1.83 -6.90 3.66
CA THR A 168 1.75 -8.36 3.43
C THR A 168 0.62 -9.03 4.23
N GLU A 169 -0.03 -8.29 5.12
CA GLU A 169 -1.03 -8.81 6.06
C GLU A 169 -2.37 -8.07 5.92
N ARG A 170 -3.45 -8.82 6.05
CA ARG A 170 -4.83 -8.38 5.77
C ARG A 170 -5.37 -7.38 6.80
N GLU A 171 -5.18 -7.64 8.08
CA GLU A 171 -5.80 -6.87 9.16
C GLU A 171 -5.22 -5.45 9.28
N ASP A 172 -3.95 -5.30 8.90
CA ASP A 172 -3.22 -4.04 8.96
C ASP A 172 -3.53 -3.14 7.75
N GLU A 173 -3.84 -3.75 6.59
CA GLU A 173 -4.10 -3.02 5.34
C GLU A 173 -5.35 -2.14 5.43
N ALA A 174 -6.42 -2.64 6.06
CA ALA A 174 -7.69 -1.93 6.14
C ALA A 174 -7.58 -0.59 6.88
N GLN A 175 -6.67 -0.48 7.84
CA GLN A 175 -6.46 0.75 8.62
C GLN A 175 -5.69 1.81 7.84
N LEU A 176 -4.97 1.44 6.77
CA LEU A 176 -4.23 2.41 5.95
C LEU A 176 -5.17 3.40 5.25
N PHE A 177 -6.37 2.96 4.88
CA PHE A 177 -7.42 3.84 4.34
C PHE A 177 -7.74 5.01 5.27
N CYS A 178 -7.96 4.75 6.56
CA CYS A 178 -8.29 5.82 7.52
C CYS A 178 -7.10 6.69 7.92
N LEU A 179 -5.89 6.32 7.48
CA LEU A 179 -4.65 7.09 7.63
C LEU A 179 -4.30 7.90 6.37
N GLY A 180 -5.19 7.90 5.36
CA GLY A 180 -5.03 8.65 4.11
C GLY A 180 -4.04 8.02 3.13
N TRP A 181 -3.83 6.71 3.20
CA TRP A 181 -3.08 5.96 2.20
C TRP A 181 -4.00 5.45 1.10
N GLU A 182 -3.47 5.46 -0.12
CA GLU A 182 -4.12 4.94 -1.32
C GLU A 182 -3.50 3.59 -1.67
N LYS A 183 -4.34 2.55 -1.79
CA LYS A 183 -3.95 1.21 -2.25
C LYS A 183 -3.85 1.19 -3.77
N LEU A 184 -2.77 0.65 -4.31
CA LEU A 184 -2.66 0.35 -5.74
C LEU A 184 -3.24 -1.05 -6.04
N GLY A 185 -3.88 -1.18 -7.20
CA GLY A 185 -4.78 -2.32 -7.48
C GLY A 185 -4.13 -3.69 -7.66
N CYS A 186 -2.82 -3.74 -7.97
CA CYS A 186 -2.13 -4.98 -8.30
C CYS A 186 -1.68 -5.75 -7.05
N ASP A 187 -1.98 -7.04 -6.98
CA ASP A 187 -1.25 -7.97 -6.10
C ASP A 187 0.14 -8.22 -6.72
N MET A 188 1.20 -7.75 -6.08
CA MET A 188 2.56 -7.85 -6.63
C MET A 188 3.08 -9.29 -6.64
N ASN A 189 2.38 -10.23 -6.00
CA ASN A 189 2.65 -11.68 -6.03
C ASN A 189 1.61 -12.46 -6.85
N GLN A 190 0.93 -11.80 -7.78
CA GLN A 190 -0.13 -12.45 -8.55
C GLN A 190 0.38 -13.70 -9.29
N GLY A 191 -0.37 -14.80 -9.15
CA GLY A 191 -0.10 -16.06 -9.84
C GLY A 191 1.04 -16.91 -9.26
N ASN A 192 1.83 -16.43 -8.29
CA ASN A 192 3.01 -17.16 -7.81
C ASN A 192 2.81 -17.98 -6.53
N GLY A 193 1.63 -17.92 -5.92
CA GLY A 193 1.25 -18.71 -4.75
C GLY A 193 1.76 -18.21 -3.39
N GLY A 194 2.48 -17.09 -3.35
CA GLY A 194 2.97 -16.47 -2.12
C GLY A 194 1.95 -15.62 -1.36
N CYS A 195 2.46 -14.85 -0.40
CA CYS A 195 1.69 -13.83 0.32
C CYS A 195 1.15 -12.80 -0.67
N ARG A 196 -0.06 -12.28 -0.44
CA ARG A 196 -0.54 -11.11 -1.21
C ARG A 196 0.20 -9.87 -0.77
N ILE A 197 0.68 -9.09 -1.73
CA ILE A 197 1.48 -7.91 -1.44
C ILE A 197 0.95 -6.72 -2.23
N TYR A 198 0.63 -5.65 -1.53
CA TYR A 198 0.12 -4.41 -2.13
C TYR A 198 1.03 -3.24 -1.82
N LEU A 199 1.24 -2.40 -2.82
CA LEU A 199 1.86 -1.09 -2.66
C LEU A 199 0.80 -0.05 -2.29
N TRP A 200 1.14 0.77 -1.31
CA TRP A 200 0.36 1.90 -0.85
C TRP A 200 1.14 3.17 -1.04
N VAL A 201 0.46 4.23 -1.46
CA VAL A 201 1.05 5.55 -1.67
C VAL A 201 0.40 6.57 -0.75
N LYS A 202 1.22 7.48 -0.23
CA LYS A 202 0.74 8.67 0.47
C LYS A 202 0.97 9.90 -0.39
N ARG A 203 -0.08 10.70 -0.58
CA ARG A 203 -0.05 11.90 -1.42
C ARG A 203 0.36 13.13 -0.60
N ASN A 204 0.99 14.10 -1.27
CA ASN A 204 1.40 15.36 -0.62
C ASN A 204 0.20 16.21 -0.15
N HIS A 205 -0.98 15.99 -0.72
CA HIS A 205 -2.22 16.65 -0.34
C HIS A 205 -3.32 15.61 -0.14
N PRO A 206 -4.34 15.90 0.66
CA PRO A 206 -5.61 15.20 0.57
C PRO A 206 -6.10 15.22 -0.88
N VAL A 207 -6.51 14.06 -1.37
CA VAL A 207 -7.02 13.88 -2.74
C VAL A 207 -8.42 13.30 -2.70
N TYR A 208 -9.16 13.57 -3.76
CA TYR A 208 -10.51 13.09 -3.93
C TYR A 208 -10.67 12.53 -5.35
N ILE A 209 -11.48 11.48 -5.46
CA ILE A 209 -11.89 10.93 -6.75
C ILE A 209 -12.82 11.96 -7.39
N ASN A 210 -12.40 12.56 -8.50
CA ASN A 210 -13.19 13.55 -9.21
C ASN A 210 -13.88 12.99 -10.45
N ASP A 211 -13.46 11.82 -10.94
CA ASP A 211 -14.05 11.19 -12.11
C ASP A 211 -13.80 9.68 -12.10
N ILE A 212 -14.67 8.95 -12.79
CA ILE A 212 -14.63 7.48 -12.88
C ILE A 212 -15.02 7.05 -14.28
N SER A 213 -14.28 6.07 -14.82
CA SER A 213 -14.55 5.42 -16.09
C SER A 213 -14.33 3.91 -15.98
N ALA A 214 -14.64 3.16 -17.03
CA ALA A 214 -14.32 1.75 -17.17
C ALA A 214 -14.10 1.41 -18.65
N THR A 215 -13.22 0.45 -18.92
CA THR A 215 -12.94 -0.07 -20.28
C THR A 215 -12.98 -1.60 -20.27
N ALA A 216 -13.29 -2.22 -21.41
CA ALA A 216 -13.24 -3.67 -21.62
C ALA A 216 -12.09 -4.14 -22.52
N ASP A 217 -11.20 -3.21 -22.88
CA ASP A 217 -10.02 -3.44 -23.68
C ASP A 217 -8.95 -2.39 -23.36
N PHE A 218 -7.83 -2.46 -24.08
CA PHE A 218 -6.65 -1.61 -23.90
C PHE A 218 -6.58 -0.43 -24.87
N HIS A 219 -7.55 -0.26 -25.77
CA HIS A 219 -7.46 0.73 -26.85
C HIS A 219 -7.48 2.18 -26.35
N GLN A 220 -8.12 2.41 -25.21
CA GLN A 220 -8.24 3.74 -24.61
C GLN A 220 -7.19 4.04 -23.53
N ASP A 221 -6.34 3.07 -23.17
CA ASP A 221 -5.41 3.19 -22.05
C ASP A 221 -4.51 4.42 -22.19
N ALA A 222 -3.84 4.56 -23.34
CA ALA A 222 -2.93 5.68 -23.58
C ALA A 222 -3.64 7.04 -23.48
N VAL A 223 -4.89 7.13 -23.92
CA VAL A 223 -5.69 8.36 -23.86
C VAL A 223 -6.06 8.67 -22.41
N LEU A 224 -6.62 7.70 -21.68
CA LEU A 224 -7.02 7.86 -20.28
C LEU A 224 -5.83 8.21 -19.38
N PHE A 225 -4.69 7.56 -19.57
CA PHE A 225 -3.46 7.92 -18.85
C PHE A 225 -3.00 9.35 -19.14
N LYS A 226 -3.06 9.82 -20.39
CA LYS A 226 -2.71 11.21 -20.74
C LYS A 226 -3.70 12.22 -20.13
N GLU A 227 -4.95 11.85 -19.96
CA GLU A 227 -5.99 12.66 -19.32
C GLU A 227 -5.95 12.68 -17.79
N GLY A 228 -4.96 12.00 -17.20
CA GLY A 228 -4.73 12.00 -15.75
C GLY A 228 -5.46 10.88 -14.99
N TYR A 229 -6.05 9.91 -15.68
CA TYR A 229 -6.64 8.75 -15.02
C TYR A 229 -5.56 7.81 -14.46
N THR A 230 -5.96 7.08 -13.42
CA THR A 230 -5.27 5.97 -12.79
C THR A 230 -6.14 4.73 -12.99
N ARG A 231 -5.56 3.65 -13.51
CA ARG A 231 -6.25 2.35 -13.62
C ARG A 231 -6.20 1.66 -12.27
N LEU A 232 -7.29 1.03 -11.86
CA LEU A 232 -7.22 -0.04 -10.88
C LEU A 232 -6.64 -1.25 -11.61
N ASP A 233 -5.34 -1.52 -11.42
CA ASP A 233 -4.60 -2.63 -12.06
C ASP A 233 -5.03 -4.02 -11.53
N GLU A 234 -6.32 -4.31 -11.65
CA GLU A 234 -6.98 -5.56 -11.31
C GLU A 234 -8.09 -5.76 -12.34
N ASN A 235 -8.07 -6.91 -13.03
CA ASN A 235 -9.08 -7.23 -14.03
C ASN A 235 -10.35 -7.68 -13.30
N THR A 236 -11.42 -6.90 -13.41
CA THR A 236 -12.70 -7.22 -12.76
C THR A 236 -13.29 -8.57 -13.24
N ASN A 237 -12.89 -9.07 -14.41
CA ASN A 237 -13.25 -10.39 -14.95
C ASN A 237 -12.20 -11.47 -14.65
N ARG A 238 -11.31 -11.27 -13.67
CA ARG A 238 -10.24 -12.23 -13.39
C ARG A 238 -10.80 -13.63 -13.13
N GLY A 239 -10.31 -14.61 -13.89
CA GLY A 239 -10.73 -16.01 -13.79
C GLY A 239 -12.08 -16.32 -14.47
N ALA A 240 -12.83 -15.33 -14.93
CA ALA A 240 -14.10 -15.52 -15.62
C ALA A 240 -13.95 -15.76 -17.14
N GLY A 241 -12.76 -15.46 -17.69
CA GLY A 241 -12.57 -15.34 -19.14
C GLY A 241 -13.16 -14.03 -19.67
N GLY A 242 -13.46 -13.97 -20.97
CA GLY A 242 -14.09 -12.78 -21.57
C GLY A 242 -13.16 -11.58 -21.74
N ALA A 243 -13.73 -10.38 -21.65
CA ALA A 243 -13.00 -9.14 -21.85
C ALA A 243 -12.13 -8.77 -20.63
N SER A 244 -11.01 -8.07 -20.84
CA SER A 244 -10.20 -7.53 -19.74
C SER A 244 -10.80 -6.19 -19.31
N VAL A 245 -11.58 -6.22 -18.23
CA VAL A 245 -12.32 -5.04 -17.79
C VAL A 245 -11.62 -4.36 -16.62
N PHE A 246 -11.33 -3.07 -16.79
CA PHE A 246 -10.70 -2.24 -15.77
C PHE A 246 -11.54 -1.04 -15.39
N ILE A 247 -11.52 -0.71 -14.09
CA ILE A 247 -12.09 0.54 -13.57
C ILE A 247 -10.98 1.59 -13.51
N TRP A 248 -11.32 2.81 -13.88
CA TRP A 248 -10.42 3.96 -13.89
C TRP A 248 -10.96 5.04 -12.97
N TYR A 249 -10.07 5.78 -12.35
CA TYR A 249 -10.42 6.96 -11.58
C TYR A 249 -9.44 8.08 -11.80
N ARG A 250 -9.88 9.30 -11.54
CA ARG A 250 -9.03 10.49 -11.62
C ARG A 250 -9.06 11.23 -10.29
N LEU A 251 -7.88 11.67 -9.85
CA LEU A 251 -7.73 12.38 -8.58
C LEU A 251 -7.77 13.89 -8.78
N ALA A 252 -8.22 14.61 -7.77
CA ALA A 252 -8.08 16.06 -7.66
C ALA A 252 -7.93 16.49 -6.20
N ILE A 253 -7.32 17.65 -5.98
CA ILE A 253 -7.22 18.26 -4.65
C ILE A 253 -8.55 18.96 -4.27
N ASN A 254 -9.32 19.43 -5.26
CA ASN A 254 -10.57 20.13 -5.02
C ASN A 254 -11.75 19.14 -4.84
N SER A 255 -12.39 19.20 -3.68
CA SER A 255 -13.53 18.36 -3.31
C SER A 255 -14.89 18.78 -3.92
N GLN A 256 -15.00 19.99 -4.47
CA GLN A 256 -16.27 20.54 -4.98
C GLN A 256 -16.91 19.62 -6.03
N ASN A 257 -16.10 19.08 -6.94
CA ASN A 257 -16.56 18.19 -8.02
C ASN A 257 -16.26 16.70 -7.75
N ALA A 258 -15.94 16.35 -6.51
CA ALA A 258 -15.63 14.97 -6.14
C ALA A 258 -16.85 14.05 -6.24
N VAL A 259 -16.60 12.79 -6.58
CA VAL A 259 -17.56 11.71 -6.44
C VAL A 259 -17.85 11.49 -4.96
N ARG A 260 -19.11 11.26 -4.61
CA ARG A 260 -19.59 11.16 -3.22
C ARG A 260 -20.34 9.88 -2.91
N ASP A 261 -20.70 9.08 -3.92
CA ASP A 261 -21.19 7.73 -3.70
C ASP A 261 -20.98 6.86 -4.94
N LEU A 262 -20.92 5.55 -4.73
CA LEU A 262 -20.75 4.53 -5.76
C LEU A 262 -21.78 3.41 -5.57
N LYS A 263 -22.31 2.90 -6.68
CA LYS A 263 -23.21 1.74 -6.71
C LYS A 263 -22.85 0.82 -7.87
N ILE A 264 -23.05 -0.48 -7.68
CA ILE A 264 -23.02 -1.48 -8.74
C ILE A 264 -24.44 -2.02 -8.90
N SER A 265 -24.95 -2.10 -10.12
CA SER A 265 -26.27 -2.68 -10.40
C SER A 265 -26.34 -3.24 -11.82
N ASP A 266 -27.16 -4.28 -11.98
CA ASP A 266 -27.62 -4.85 -13.24
C ASP A 266 -28.81 -4.08 -13.87
N ASN A 267 -29.42 -3.16 -13.12
CA ASN A 267 -30.52 -2.35 -13.61
C ASN A 267 -30.01 -1.30 -14.59
N CYS A 268 -30.68 -1.16 -15.74
CA CYS A 268 -30.37 -0.15 -16.75
C CYS A 268 -30.80 1.28 -16.34
N ASN A 269 -31.65 1.40 -15.32
CA ASN A 269 -32.18 2.68 -14.84
C ASN A 269 -31.50 3.08 -13.51
N PRO A 270 -30.49 3.97 -13.53
CA PRO A 270 -29.95 4.53 -12.29
C PRO A 270 -31.00 5.30 -11.49
N PRO A 271 -30.82 5.44 -10.16
CA PRO A 271 -31.49 6.50 -9.42
C PRO A 271 -31.27 7.85 -10.11
N SER A 272 -32.26 8.75 -10.06
CA SER A 272 -32.32 9.97 -10.89
C SER A 272 -31.13 10.94 -10.76
N ASN A 273 -30.26 10.74 -9.76
CA ASN A 273 -29.07 11.53 -9.52
C ASN A 273 -27.72 10.80 -9.71
N TYR A 274 -27.75 9.59 -10.26
CA TYR A 274 -26.54 8.82 -10.55
C TYR A 274 -26.21 8.86 -12.04
N LYS A 275 -24.92 9.04 -12.32
CA LYS A 275 -24.36 8.89 -13.66
C LYS A 275 -23.88 7.45 -13.83
N LYS A 276 -24.27 6.85 -14.96
CA LYS A 276 -23.82 5.53 -15.39
C LYS A 276 -22.43 5.62 -16.01
N VAL A 277 -21.52 4.76 -15.61
CA VAL A 277 -20.32 4.42 -16.38
C VAL A 277 -20.75 3.42 -17.44
N ASN A 278 -20.69 3.82 -18.71
CA ASN A 278 -21.27 3.04 -19.81
C ASN A 278 -20.37 1.90 -20.28
N GLN A 279 -20.04 0.99 -19.35
CA GLN A 279 -19.26 -0.21 -19.60
C GLN A 279 -19.87 -1.34 -18.75
N ASP A 280 -20.20 -2.46 -19.39
CA ASP A 280 -20.55 -3.69 -18.69
C ASP A 280 -19.29 -4.23 -18.02
N LEU A 281 -19.32 -4.34 -16.69
CA LEU A 281 -18.20 -4.82 -15.91
C LEU A 281 -17.96 -6.32 -16.06
N ASN A 282 -18.95 -7.08 -16.57
CA ASN A 282 -18.87 -8.51 -16.84
C ASN A 282 -18.76 -8.86 -18.33
N GLN A 283 -18.37 -7.89 -19.16
CA GLN A 283 -18.44 -8.02 -20.61
C GLN A 283 -17.74 -9.29 -21.12
N GLY A 284 -18.47 -10.10 -21.88
CA GLY A 284 -17.93 -11.29 -22.54
C GLY A 284 -17.72 -12.51 -21.64
N THR A 285 -18.09 -12.45 -20.37
CA THR A 285 -17.96 -13.59 -19.43
C THR A 285 -19.16 -14.55 -19.44
N GLY A 286 -20.29 -14.13 -20.01
CA GLY A 286 -21.57 -14.83 -19.89
C GLY A 286 -22.25 -14.65 -18.51
N GLY A 287 -21.64 -13.88 -17.61
CA GLY A 287 -22.22 -13.52 -16.32
C GLY A 287 -23.29 -12.42 -16.41
N THR A 288 -23.83 -12.04 -15.25
CA THR A 288 -24.83 -10.99 -15.14
C THR A 288 -24.22 -9.65 -15.53
N PRO A 289 -24.78 -8.88 -16.49
CA PRO A 289 -24.28 -7.56 -16.81
C PRO A 289 -24.33 -6.64 -15.60
N LEU A 290 -23.24 -5.95 -15.30
CA LEU A 290 -23.13 -5.06 -14.14
C LEU A 290 -22.58 -3.71 -14.57
N PHE A 291 -23.15 -2.63 -14.03
CA PHE A 291 -22.71 -1.28 -14.33
C PHE A 291 -22.36 -0.52 -13.05
N LEU A 292 -21.30 0.29 -13.14
CA LEU A 292 -20.92 1.23 -12.11
C LEU A 292 -21.70 2.53 -12.26
N TYR A 293 -22.22 3.01 -11.14
CA TYR A 293 -22.95 4.25 -11.03
C TYR A 293 -22.28 5.13 -9.98
N TYR A 294 -22.19 6.43 -10.25
CA TYR A 294 -21.63 7.38 -9.31
C TYR A 294 -22.48 8.65 -9.22
N THR A 295 -22.41 9.34 -8.08
CA THR A 295 -22.98 10.68 -7.95
C THR A 295 -21.95 11.67 -7.41
N LYS A 296 -22.10 12.93 -7.81
CA LYS A 296 -21.36 14.07 -7.27
C LYS A 296 -22.26 14.99 -6.45
N GLU A 297 -23.55 14.68 -6.36
CA GLU A 297 -24.49 15.48 -5.60
C GLU A 297 -24.13 15.48 -4.13
N GLN A 298 -24.22 16.66 -3.54
CA GLN A 298 -24.00 16.86 -2.13
C GLN A 298 -25.34 16.70 -1.40
N ASP A 299 -25.52 15.56 -0.73
CA ASP A 299 -26.46 15.42 0.37
C ASP A 299 -25.74 15.59 1.73
N HIS A 300 -26.53 15.69 2.80
CA HIS A 300 -26.07 15.89 4.18
C HIS A 300 -25.24 14.73 4.77
N LYS A 301 -25.09 13.59 4.07
CA LYS A 301 -24.32 12.42 4.50
C LYS A 301 -23.16 12.07 3.55
N SER A 302 -23.16 12.65 2.35
CA SER A 302 -22.28 12.30 1.25
C SER A 302 -21.01 13.15 1.29
N ARG A 303 -19.89 12.52 1.63
CA ARG A 303 -18.57 13.15 1.66
C ARG A 303 -17.79 12.80 0.40
N PRO A 304 -16.82 13.63 -0.03
CA PRO A 304 -15.92 13.28 -1.11
C PRO A 304 -15.26 11.90 -0.90
N ILE A 305 -15.29 11.05 -1.91
CA ILE A 305 -14.53 9.80 -1.91
C ILE A 305 -13.05 10.13 -2.07
N GLU A 306 -12.21 9.59 -1.21
CA GLU A 306 -10.76 9.83 -1.20
C GLU A 306 -10.01 8.78 -2.01
N THR A 307 -10.46 7.53 -1.96
CA THR A 307 -9.84 6.41 -2.67
C THR A 307 -10.86 5.30 -2.94
N ILE A 308 -10.60 4.53 -3.99
CA ILE A 308 -11.34 3.32 -4.38
C ILE A 308 -10.36 2.16 -4.51
N SER A 309 -10.84 0.94 -4.25
CA SER A 309 -10.07 -0.31 -4.42
C SER A 309 -11.01 -1.48 -4.65
N LEU A 310 -10.49 -2.56 -5.24
CA LEU A 310 -11.17 -3.85 -5.25
C LEU A 310 -10.75 -4.69 -4.04
N ILE A 311 -11.72 -5.41 -3.48
CA ILE A 311 -11.52 -6.40 -2.42
C ILE A 311 -11.88 -7.75 -2.98
N VAL A 312 -10.88 -8.63 -3.04
CA VAL A 312 -11.07 -10.03 -3.43
C VAL A 312 -11.66 -10.78 -2.24
N LYS A 313 -12.77 -11.52 -2.41
CA LYS A 313 -13.51 -12.17 -1.30
C LYS A 313 -12.65 -13.02 -0.39
N ARG A 314 -11.63 -13.67 -0.93
CA ARG A 314 -10.66 -14.47 -0.15
C ARG A 314 -10.00 -13.65 0.99
N ILE A 315 -9.90 -12.33 0.84
CA ILE A 315 -9.44 -11.37 1.85
C ILE A 315 -10.53 -11.10 2.89
N GLY A 316 -11.79 -11.13 2.50
CA GLY A 316 -12.94 -10.86 3.38
C GLY A 316 -13.15 -9.36 3.62
N CYS A 317 -14.40 -8.94 3.62
CA CYS A 317 -14.77 -7.53 3.68
C CYS A 317 -14.83 -6.96 5.11
N ASN A 318 -14.85 -7.82 6.13
CA ASN A 318 -15.07 -7.40 7.51
C ASN A 318 -13.98 -6.48 8.10
N PRO A 319 -12.67 -6.73 7.89
CA PRO A 319 -11.62 -5.80 8.33
C PRO A 319 -11.80 -4.39 7.75
N TYR A 320 -12.13 -4.31 6.45
CA TYR A 320 -12.39 -3.06 5.74
C TYR A 320 -13.60 -2.31 6.31
N ARG A 321 -14.73 -3.00 6.50
CA ARG A 321 -15.93 -2.40 7.11
C ARG A 321 -15.65 -1.87 8.52
N LYS A 322 -14.89 -2.62 9.33
CA LYS A 322 -14.47 -2.19 10.69
C LYS A 322 -13.62 -0.92 10.64
N ALA A 323 -12.72 -0.80 9.65
CA ALA A 323 -11.92 0.39 9.40
C ALA A 323 -12.72 1.57 8.82
N GLY A 324 -14.00 1.38 8.49
CA GLY A 324 -14.87 2.41 7.93
C GLY A 324 -14.81 2.54 6.41
N VAL A 325 -14.17 1.60 5.73
CA VAL A 325 -14.26 1.47 4.27
C VAL A 325 -15.66 0.98 3.92
N LYS A 326 -16.31 1.66 2.98
CA LYS A 326 -17.58 1.22 2.41
C LYS A 326 -17.29 0.16 1.36
N VAL A 327 -17.92 -1.01 1.51
CA VAL A 327 -17.82 -2.11 0.55
C VAL A 327 -19.18 -2.25 -0.10
N ILE A 328 -19.21 -2.25 -1.44
CA ILE A 328 -20.45 -2.47 -2.19
C ILE A 328 -20.69 -3.98 -2.20
N ASP A 329 -21.79 -4.41 -1.59
CA ASP A 329 -22.14 -5.83 -1.43
C ASP A 329 -22.74 -6.42 -2.71
N ARG A 330 -21.99 -6.33 -3.81
CA ARG A 330 -22.30 -6.90 -5.12
C ARG A 330 -21.04 -7.53 -5.69
N ASN A 331 -21.07 -8.83 -5.97
CA ASN A 331 -19.96 -9.53 -6.59
C ASN A 331 -19.82 -9.03 -8.04
N LEU A 332 -18.63 -8.54 -8.40
CA LEU A 332 -18.37 -8.09 -9.76
C LEU A 332 -18.39 -9.23 -10.77
N ASN A 333 -18.12 -10.47 -10.36
CA ASN A 333 -18.18 -11.68 -11.19
C ASN A 333 -19.48 -12.48 -10.96
N GLU A 334 -20.59 -11.81 -10.65
CA GLU A 334 -21.87 -12.49 -10.43
C GLU A 334 -22.37 -13.20 -11.70
N GLY A 335 -22.70 -14.49 -11.57
CA GLY A 335 -23.21 -15.29 -12.68
C GLY A 335 -22.15 -15.96 -13.56
N ASN A 336 -20.86 -15.86 -13.20
CA ASN A 336 -19.77 -16.58 -13.88
C ASN A 336 -18.81 -17.25 -12.86
N GLU A 337 -17.77 -17.93 -13.34
CA GLU A 337 -16.78 -18.65 -12.52
C GLU A 337 -15.57 -17.79 -12.10
N GLY A 338 -15.68 -16.46 -12.27
CA GLY A 338 -14.64 -15.51 -11.91
C GLY A 338 -14.36 -15.42 -10.42
N VAL A 339 -13.23 -14.78 -10.11
CA VAL A 339 -12.83 -14.51 -8.73
C VAL A 339 -13.83 -13.54 -8.11
N GLU A 340 -14.42 -13.92 -6.97
CA GLU A 340 -15.35 -13.03 -6.28
C GLU A 340 -14.65 -11.75 -5.82
N GLU A 341 -15.13 -10.61 -6.30
CA GLU A 341 -14.54 -9.29 -6.12
C GLU A 341 -15.60 -8.25 -5.79
N PHE A 342 -15.25 -7.30 -4.94
CA PHE A 342 -16.15 -6.24 -4.47
C PHE A 342 -15.47 -4.89 -4.60
N LEU A 343 -16.17 -3.93 -5.20
CA LEU A 343 -15.73 -2.54 -5.21
C LEU A 343 -15.87 -1.94 -3.81
N SER A 344 -14.85 -1.20 -3.39
CA SER A 344 -14.79 -0.55 -2.09
C SER A 344 -14.27 0.88 -2.22
N PHE A 345 -14.64 1.74 -1.26
CA PHE A 345 -14.23 3.13 -1.25
C PHE A 345 -14.17 3.69 0.17
N TYR A 346 -13.32 4.70 0.36
CA TYR A 346 -13.17 5.38 1.64
C TYR A 346 -13.60 6.85 1.57
N GLN A 347 -14.24 7.28 2.65
CA GLN A 347 -14.68 8.65 2.92
C GLN A 347 -14.42 8.92 4.40
N GLU A 348 -13.86 10.08 4.73
CA GLU A 348 -13.64 10.47 6.13
C GLU A 348 -14.96 10.45 6.94
N ARG A 349 -14.96 10.06 8.22
CA ARG A 349 -16.18 10.04 9.07
C ARG A 349 -16.50 11.41 9.69
N GLU A 350 -17.78 11.76 9.79
CA GLU A 350 -18.21 12.97 10.51
C GLU A 350 -17.77 12.92 11.98
N GLY A 351 -17.22 14.03 12.50
CA GLY A 351 -16.78 14.14 13.90
C GLY A 351 -15.52 13.36 14.25
N GLY A 352 -14.95 12.59 13.33
CA GLY A 352 -13.61 12.04 13.46
C GLY A 352 -12.59 13.14 13.21
N GLY A 353 -12.27 13.95 14.22
CA GLY A 353 -11.02 14.70 14.19
C GLY A 353 -9.91 13.71 13.84
N LYS A 354 -9.05 14.03 12.85
CA LYS A 354 -7.93 13.18 12.42
C LYS A 354 -7.41 12.45 13.64
N VAL A 355 -7.61 11.12 13.69
CA VAL A 355 -7.24 10.33 14.87
C VAL A 355 -5.83 10.78 15.22
N SER A 356 -5.69 11.44 16.37
CA SER A 356 -4.41 12.00 16.81
C SER A 356 -3.40 10.88 16.61
N THR A 357 -2.44 11.13 15.72
CA THR A 357 -1.43 10.17 15.29
C THR A 357 -0.57 9.82 16.48
N ARG A 358 -1.09 8.96 17.38
CA ARG A 358 -0.24 8.27 18.33
C ARG A 358 0.74 7.49 17.47
N PRO A 359 2.06 7.65 17.68
CA PRO A 359 3.04 7.01 16.83
C PRO A 359 2.81 5.51 16.83
N TRP A 360 2.50 4.96 15.67
CA TRP A 360 2.50 3.52 15.46
C TRP A 360 3.95 3.14 15.15
N ILE A 361 4.51 2.22 15.92
CA ILE A 361 5.85 1.70 15.66
C ILE A 361 5.67 0.55 14.68
N THR A 362 6.29 0.66 13.51
CA THR A 362 6.55 -0.48 12.63
C THR A 362 7.60 -1.37 13.30
N GLN A 363 7.24 -2.61 13.63
CA GLN A 363 8.27 -3.60 13.97
C GLN A 363 9.06 -3.99 12.72
N GLU A 364 10.23 -4.60 12.90
CA GLU A 364 11.08 -5.18 11.85
C GLU A 364 10.35 -6.16 10.92
N SER A 365 9.13 -6.59 11.30
CA SER A 365 8.23 -7.46 10.55
C SER A 365 7.16 -6.76 9.70
N GLY A 366 7.10 -5.41 9.66
CA GLY A 366 6.07 -4.67 8.91
C GLY A 366 4.67 -4.65 9.55
N GLN A 367 4.51 -5.15 10.78
CA GLN A 367 3.25 -5.10 11.51
C GLN A 367 3.05 -3.76 12.24
N PHE A 368 1.82 -3.23 12.21
CA PHE A 368 1.44 -2.06 12.99
C PHE A 368 0.84 -2.49 14.35
N ARG A 369 1.37 -1.97 15.46
CA ARG A 369 0.75 -2.16 16.78
C ARG A 369 0.45 -0.84 17.50
N PRO A 370 -0.70 -0.74 18.19
CA PRO A 370 -0.97 0.44 19.01
C PRO A 370 0.01 0.44 20.19
N LEU A 371 0.58 1.60 20.52
CA LEU A 371 1.50 1.81 21.67
C LEU A 371 0.99 1.18 22.98
N ALA A 372 -0.33 1.14 23.19
CA ALA A 372 -0.94 0.57 24.40
C ALA A 372 -0.73 -0.95 24.55
N SER A 373 -0.45 -1.69 23.47
CA SER A 373 -0.23 -3.14 23.50
C SER A 373 1.18 -3.55 23.92
N LEU A 374 2.17 -2.63 23.80
CA LEU A 374 3.55 -2.84 24.21
C LEU A 374 3.77 -2.65 25.72
N ALA A 375 2.91 -1.87 26.39
CA ALA A 375 3.02 -1.60 27.83
C ALA A 375 2.64 -2.80 28.72
N LYS A 376 1.95 -3.82 28.19
CA LYS A 376 1.53 -5.00 28.97
C LYS A 376 2.55 -6.14 29.04
N ARG A 377 3.68 -6.08 28.32
CA ARG A 377 4.69 -7.15 28.31
C ARG A 377 5.90 -6.94 29.22
N ASN A 378 6.08 -5.75 29.82
CA ASN A 378 7.27 -5.44 30.62
C ASN A 378 7.08 -5.54 32.15
N ASN A 379 5.92 -6.03 32.64
CA ASN A 379 5.65 -6.16 34.08
C ASN A 379 5.32 -7.60 34.53
N MET A 380 6.09 -8.59 34.07
CA MET A 380 6.06 -9.94 34.68
C MET A 380 7.45 -10.57 34.67
N THR A 381 8.31 -10.09 35.58
CA THR A 381 9.42 -10.85 36.17
C THR A 381 9.72 -10.23 37.52
N ASP A 382 9.25 -10.86 38.59
CA ASP A 382 9.98 -11.08 39.85
C ASP A 382 9.00 -11.49 40.96
N ARG A 383 8.91 -12.80 41.19
CA ARG A 383 8.68 -13.38 42.51
C ARG A 383 9.13 -14.84 42.50
N GLN A 384 10.37 -15.05 42.95
CA GLN A 384 10.81 -16.31 43.54
C GLN A 384 10.36 -16.37 45.00
N GLU A 385 9.89 -17.54 45.44
CA GLU A 385 10.21 -18.26 46.69
C GLU A 385 9.24 -19.46 46.77
N SER A 386 9.69 -20.68 46.46
CA SER A 386 10.41 -21.65 47.29
C SER A 386 9.49 -22.57 48.11
N THR A 387 9.54 -23.84 47.73
CA THR A 387 9.54 -25.07 48.55
C THR A 387 8.27 -25.48 49.31
N GLY A 388 7.90 -26.75 49.11
CA GLY A 388 7.02 -27.48 50.02
C GLY A 388 6.29 -28.65 49.38
N THR A 389 7.02 -29.70 49.00
CA THR A 389 6.47 -31.02 48.69
C THR A 389 5.62 -31.55 49.85
N ASN A 390 4.38 -31.97 49.59
CA ASN A 390 3.83 -33.10 50.31
C ASN A 390 2.76 -33.85 49.50
N THR A 391 3.10 -35.09 49.22
CA THR A 391 2.31 -36.13 48.57
C THR A 391 1.22 -36.62 49.53
N ARG A 392 -0.04 -36.68 49.10
CA ARG A 392 -0.98 -37.67 49.64
C ARG A 392 -2.01 -38.09 48.60
N MET A 393 -1.86 -39.34 48.17
CA MET A 393 -2.87 -40.13 47.46
C MET A 393 -4.13 -40.28 48.31
N LEU A 394 -5.30 -40.14 47.70
CA LEU A 394 -6.48 -40.92 48.05
C LEU A 394 -7.21 -41.37 46.77
N ILE A 395 -7.50 -42.67 46.79
CA ILE A 395 -8.13 -43.53 45.78
C ILE A 395 -9.66 -43.28 45.79
N PRO A 396 -10.38 -43.48 44.67
CA PRO A 396 -11.83 -43.26 44.60
C PRO A 396 -12.68 -44.50 44.96
N SER A 397 -13.99 -44.23 45.07
CA SER A 397 -15.13 -45.15 44.85
C SER A 397 -15.75 -45.78 46.11
N PRO A 398 -17.06 -46.14 46.11
CA PRO A 398 -17.99 -46.37 44.98
C PRO A 398 -18.75 -45.16 44.46
#